data_AF-A0A953BLS0-F1
#
_entry.id   AF-A0A953BLS0-F1
#
_cell.length_a   1.000
_cell.length_b   1.000
_cell.length_c   1.000
_cell.angle_alpha   90.00
_cell.angle_beta   90.00
_cell.angle_gamma   90.00
#
_symmetry.space_group_name_H-M   'P 1'
#
loop_
_entity.id
_entity.type
_entity.pdbx_description
1 polymer ?
#
loop_
_entity_poly.entity_id
_entity_poly.type
_entity_poly.pdbx_seq_one_letter_code
_entity_poly.pdbx_strand_id
1 'polypeptide(L)'
;MMIFVLYAAIVWYAAARWRRTWWAFSAVTAGLLLIIGFILAQGWISQAIGFRLVGVMVNGLLYPFAALLGLVGYYIAVIPRPPGEGAQHPCEHCGYDLVGMEETDRGVCPECGKPFTNRSPSAGGPRPGNA
;
A
#
# COMPACT_ATOMS: atom_id res chain seq x y z
N MET A 1 24.44 2.38 5.87
CA MET A 1 23.82 1.47 4.87
C MET A 1 22.57 0.80 5.42
N MET A 2 22.63 0.09 6.55
CA MET A 2 21.46 -0.55 7.18
C MET A 2 20.28 0.42 7.46
N ILE A 3 20.58 1.67 7.82
CA ILE A 3 19.54 2.66 8.15
C ILE A 3 18.59 2.95 6.99
N PHE A 4 19.09 2.97 5.75
CA PHE A 4 18.27 3.18 4.55
C PHE A 4 17.38 1.97 4.27
N VAL A 5 17.91 0.78 4.50
CA VAL A 5 17.15 -0.48 4.33
C VAL A 5 16.03 -0.58 5.36
N LEU A 6 16.32 -0.27 6.63
CA LEU A 6 15.32 -0.24 7.70
C LEU A 6 14.24 0.79 7.42
N TYR A 7 14.63 1.98 6.95
CA TYR A 7 13.69 3.01 6.55
C TYR A 7 12.76 2.54 5.43
N ALA A 8 13.31 1.95 4.36
CA ALA A 8 12.51 1.37 3.27
C ALA A 8 11.55 0.29 3.78
N ALA A 9 12.04 -0.61 4.64
CA ALA A 9 11.23 -1.67 5.22
C ALA A 9 10.07 -1.13 6.06
N ILE A 10 10.28 -0.06 6.84
CA ILE A 10 9.21 0.59 7.61
C ILE A 10 8.18 1.23 6.69
N VAL A 11 8.62 1.95 5.64
CA VAL A 11 7.70 2.58 4.67
C VAL A 11 6.89 1.51 3.94
N TRP A 12 7.52 0.41 3.50
CA TRP A 12 6.85 -0.69 2.84
C TRP A 12 5.95 -1.48 3.79
N TYR A 13 6.35 -1.66 5.05
CA TYR A 13 5.52 -2.28 6.08
C TYR A 13 4.28 -1.44 6.37
N ALA A 14 4.44 -0.12 6.48
CA ALA A 14 3.32 0.81 6.62
C ALA A 14 2.40 0.76 5.38
N ALA A 15 2.95 0.82 4.17
CA ALA A 15 2.17 0.66 2.93
C ALA A 15 1.45 -0.69 2.87
N ALA A 16 2.09 -1.76 3.36
CA ALA A 16 1.53 -3.10 3.45
C ALA A 16 0.48 -3.26 4.57
N ARG A 17 0.58 -2.45 5.65
CA ARG A 17 -0.33 -2.46 6.79
C ARG A 17 -1.61 -1.66 6.53
N TRP A 18 -1.51 -0.59 5.75
CA TRP A 18 -2.60 0.30 5.35
C TRP A 18 -2.98 0.15 3.87
N ARG A 19 -2.76 -1.04 3.27
CA ARG A 19 -3.03 -1.36 1.85
C ARG A 19 -4.39 -0.82 1.39
N ARG A 20 -4.43 -0.29 0.16
CA ARG A 20 -5.61 0.28 -0.53
C ARG A 20 -6.42 1.37 0.18
N THR A 21 -5.96 1.91 1.30
CA THR A 21 -6.51 3.16 1.85
C THR A 21 -5.71 4.37 1.34
N TRP A 22 -6.33 5.57 1.33
CA TRP A 22 -5.63 6.83 1.07
C TRP A 22 -4.41 7.04 1.99
N TRP A 23 -4.42 6.39 3.16
CA TRP A 23 -3.30 6.33 4.09
C TRP A 23 -2.06 5.59 3.58
N ALA A 24 -2.21 4.56 2.72
CA ALA A 24 -1.05 3.94 2.07
C ALA A 24 -0.38 4.90 1.08
N PHE A 25 -1.18 5.64 0.31
CA PHE A 25 -0.66 6.65 -0.60
C PHE A 25 0.06 7.77 0.16
N SER A 26 -0.51 8.24 1.28
CA SER A 26 0.14 9.27 2.09
C SER A 26 1.42 8.76 2.77
N ALA A 27 1.47 7.50 3.21
CA ALA A 27 2.68 6.91 3.79
C ALA A 27 3.83 6.82 2.77
N VAL A 28 3.56 6.36 1.54
CA VAL A 28 4.57 6.29 0.47
C VAL A 28 5.01 7.69 0.04
N THR A 29 4.06 8.61 -0.10
CA THR A 29 4.34 10.01 -0.49
C THR A 29 5.14 10.73 0.60
N ALA A 30 4.80 10.54 1.88
CA ALA A 30 5.58 11.07 3.00
C ALA A 30 7.00 10.50 3.03
N GLY A 31 7.15 9.20 2.71
CA GLY A 31 8.46 8.57 2.56
C GLY A 31 9.31 9.22 1.47
N LEU A 32 8.72 9.45 0.29
CA LEU A 32 9.38 10.15 -0.81
C LEU A 32 9.73 11.60 -0.47
N LEU A 33 8.81 12.33 0.16
CA LEU A 33 9.03 13.72 0.56
C LEU A 33 10.19 13.86 1.54
N LEU A 34 10.37 12.90 2.45
CA LEU A 34 11.47 12.90 3.41
C LEU A 34 12.82 12.71 2.68
N ILE A 35 12.88 11.82 1.69
CA ILE A 35 14.08 11.63 0.86
C ILE A 35 14.36 12.89 0.02
N ILE A 36 13.34 13.47 -0.61
CA ILE A 36 13.48 14.70 -1.41
C ILE A 36 13.93 15.87 -0.53
N GLY A 37 13.35 16.01 0.66
CA GLY A 37 13.75 17.02 1.64
C GLY A 37 15.22 16.85 2.06
N PHE A 38 15.67 15.61 2.25
CA PHE A 38 17.07 15.31 2.54
C PHE A 38 17.99 15.71 1.38
N ILE A 39 17.61 15.41 0.12
CA ILE A 39 18.36 15.82 -1.09
C ILE A 39 18.49 17.35 -1.16
N LEU A 40 17.39 18.07 -0.93
CA LEU A 40 17.38 19.54 -0.98
C LEU A 40 18.21 20.15 0.15
N ALA A 41 18.07 19.65 1.38
CA ALA A 41 18.83 20.11 2.53
C ALA A 41 20.34 19.87 2.34
N GLN A 42 20.71 18.69 1.83
CA GLN A 42 22.10 18.38 1.52
C GLN A 42 22.64 19.27 0.39
N GLY A 43 21.82 19.59 -0.62
CA GLY A 43 22.18 20.54 -1.67
C GLY A 43 22.54 21.92 -1.12
N TRP A 44 21.69 22.47 -0.24
CA TRP A 44 21.95 23.74 0.45
C TRP A 44 23.22 23.71 1.30
N ILE A 45 23.40 22.67 2.11
CA ILE A 45 24.59 22.49 2.96
C ILE A 45 25.87 22.38 2.11
N SER A 46 25.82 21.63 1.00
CA SER A 46 26.98 21.46 0.13
C SER A 46 27.41 22.77 -0.55
N GLN A 47 26.46 23.66 -0.87
CA GLN A 47 26.76 24.99 -1.39
C GLN A 47 27.37 25.90 -0.33
N ALA A 48 26.92 25.79 0.93
CA ALA A 48 27.46 26.58 2.03
C ALA A 48 28.89 26.19 2.46
N ILE A 49 29.24 24.89 2.37
CA ILE A 49 30.52 24.35 2.87
C ILE A 49 31.53 24.06 1.73
N GLY A 50 31.14 24.20 0.46
CA GLY A 50 32.03 24.04 -0.71
C GLY A 50 32.32 22.59 -1.12
N PHE A 51 31.74 21.59 -0.44
CA PHE A 51 31.92 20.16 -0.73
C PHE A 51 30.98 19.64 -1.83
N ARG A 52 31.14 20.15 -3.04
CA ARG A 52 30.23 19.84 -4.18
C ARG A 52 30.37 18.40 -4.69
N LEU A 53 31.55 17.80 -4.67
CA LEU A 53 31.78 16.43 -5.18
C LEU A 53 31.03 15.37 -4.36
N VAL A 54 31.01 15.51 -3.03
CA VAL A 54 30.32 14.59 -2.13
C VAL A 54 28.81 14.62 -2.40
N GLY A 55 28.24 15.80 -2.69
CA GLY A 55 26.83 15.94 -3.06
C GLY A 55 26.46 15.18 -4.33
N VAL A 56 27.31 15.21 -5.36
CA VAL A 56 27.06 14.49 -6.62
C VAL A 56 27.04 12.97 -6.42
N MET A 57 28.00 12.43 -5.66
CA MET A 57 28.06 10.98 -5.38
C MET A 57 26.87 10.51 -4.55
N VAL A 58 26.48 11.26 -3.52
CA VAL A 58 25.34 10.91 -2.67
C VAL A 58 24.02 10.98 -3.45
N ASN A 59 23.84 12.02 -4.28
CA ASN A 59 22.66 12.12 -5.14
C ASN A 59 22.58 10.97 -6.15
N GLY A 60 23.72 10.56 -6.72
CA GLY A 60 23.79 9.41 -7.62
C GLY A 60 23.28 8.11 -6.99
N LEU A 61 23.41 7.95 -5.67
CA LEU A 61 22.90 6.80 -4.93
C LEU A 61 21.46 7.00 -4.41
N LEU A 62 21.09 8.23 -4.05
CA LEU A 62 19.78 8.55 -3.50
C LEU A 62 18.66 8.55 -4.54
N TYR A 63 18.92 9.01 -5.77
CA TYR A 63 17.92 8.99 -6.84
C TYR A 63 17.39 7.58 -7.15
N PRO A 64 18.24 6.57 -7.43
CA PRO A 64 17.76 5.21 -7.67
C PRO A 64 17.10 4.62 -6.41
N PHE A 65 17.58 4.95 -5.22
CA PHE A 65 16.94 4.52 -3.97
C PHE A 65 15.52 5.10 -3.82
N ALA A 66 15.34 6.40 -4.08
CA ALA A 66 14.04 7.07 -4.06
C ALA A 66 13.09 6.47 -5.10
N ALA A 67 13.59 6.24 -6.32
CA ALA A 67 12.83 5.61 -7.39
C ALA A 67 12.37 4.20 -6.99
N LEU A 68 13.26 3.39 -6.41
CA LEU A 68 12.94 2.03 -5.97
C LEU A 68 11.95 2.03 -4.81
N LEU A 69 12.13 2.91 -3.82
CA LEU A 69 11.24 3.03 -2.67
C LEU A 69 9.83 3.48 -3.08
N GLY A 70 9.74 4.45 -4.00
CA GLY A 70 8.48 4.89 -4.59
C GLY A 70 7.82 3.81 -5.43
N LEU A 71 8.54 3.24 -6.40
CA LEU A 71 7.98 2.25 -7.34
C LEU A 71 7.49 1.00 -6.60
N VAL A 72 8.30 0.44 -5.70
CA VAL A 72 7.91 -0.73 -4.90
C VAL A 72 6.82 -0.37 -3.90
N GLY A 73 6.90 0.78 -3.24
CA GLY A 73 5.89 1.24 -2.27
C GLY A 73 4.51 1.45 -2.91
N TYR A 74 4.46 2.15 -4.04
CA TYR A 74 3.23 2.33 -4.81
C TYR A 74 2.72 1.01 -5.39
N TYR A 75 3.61 0.14 -5.89
CA TYR A 75 3.21 -1.17 -6.37
C TYR A 75 2.54 -2.01 -5.27
N ILE A 76 3.12 -2.05 -4.06
CA ILE A 76 2.51 -2.72 -2.89
C ILE A 76 1.16 -2.10 -2.51
N ALA A 77 1.02 -0.78 -2.63
CA ALA A 77 -0.24 -0.09 -2.33
C ALA A 77 -1.36 -0.43 -3.33
N VAL A 78 -1.01 -0.79 -4.57
CA VAL A 78 -1.96 -1.12 -5.65
C VAL A 78 -2.33 -2.60 -5.69
N ILE A 79 -1.43 -3.51 -5.26
CA ILE A 79 -1.68 -4.96 -5.28
C ILE A 79 -2.98 -5.31 -4.55
N PRO A 80 -3.99 -5.87 -5.26
CA PRO A 80 -5.14 -6.50 -4.62
C PRO A 80 -4.69 -7.77 -3.89
N ARG A 81 -5.26 -8.04 -2.71
CA ARG A 81 -5.08 -9.37 -2.11
C ARG A 81 -5.71 -10.41 -3.04
N PRO A 82 -5.02 -11.51 -3.38
CA PRO A 82 -5.66 -12.56 -4.15
C PRO A 82 -6.87 -13.06 -3.36
N PRO A 83 -8.04 -13.25 -4.01
CA PRO A 83 -9.14 -13.99 -3.39
C PRO A 83 -8.57 -15.30 -2.89
N GLY A 84 -8.75 -15.62 -1.61
CA GLY A 84 -8.42 -16.95 -1.12
C GLY A 84 -9.15 -17.97 -2.00
N GLU A 85 -8.47 -19.03 -2.40
CA GLU A 85 -9.09 -20.16 -3.11
C GLU A 85 -10.22 -20.71 -2.23
N GLY A 86 -11.45 -20.26 -2.45
CA GLY A 86 -12.59 -20.51 -1.56
C GLY A 86 -13.48 -19.29 -1.25
N ALA A 87 -13.17 -18.09 -1.76
CA ALA A 87 -14.01 -16.92 -1.58
C ALA A 87 -15.42 -17.14 -2.19
N GLN A 88 -16.43 -17.31 -1.33
CA GLN A 88 -17.81 -17.60 -1.77
C GLN A 88 -18.49 -16.33 -2.29
N HIS A 89 -18.08 -15.16 -1.76
CA HIS A 89 -18.60 -13.85 -2.16
C HIS A 89 -17.46 -12.86 -2.38
N PRO A 90 -16.70 -12.95 -3.48
CA PRO A 90 -15.65 -11.99 -3.77
C PRO A 90 -16.24 -10.62 -4.11
N CYS A 91 -15.63 -9.56 -3.58
CA CYS A 91 -15.93 -8.20 -3.98
C CYS A 91 -15.63 -8.01 -5.47
N GLU A 92 -16.60 -7.53 -6.25
CA GLU A 92 -16.48 -7.32 -7.70
C GLU A 92 -15.33 -6.37 -8.09
N HIS A 93 -14.86 -5.53 -7.15
CA HIS A 93 -13.82 -4.54 -7.41
C HIS A 93 -12.42 -4.92 -6.91
N CYS A 94 -12.31 -5.80 -5.92
CA CYS A 94 -11.01 -6.12 -5.31
C CYS A 94 -10.77 -7.60 -5.06
N GLY A 95 -11.77 -8.46 -5.30
CA GLY A 95 -11.68 -9.89 -5.04
C GLY A 95 -11.61 -10.25 -3.55
N TYR A 96 -11.81 -9.30 -2.63
CA TYR A 96 -11.85 -9.59 -1.20
C TYR A 96 -13.05 -10.47 -0.88
N ASP A 97 -12.86 -11.50 -0.07
CA ASP A 97 -13.95 -12.38 0.34
C ASP A 97 -14.83 -11.67 1.38
N LEU A 98 -16.09 -11.45 1.04
CA LEU A 98 -17.07 -10.72 1.86
C LEU A 98 -17.89 -11.65 2.76
N VAL A 99 -17.57 -12.95 2.78
CA VAL A 99 -18.20 -13.94 3.66
C VAL A 99 -18.06 -13.51 5.13
N GLY A 100 -19.18 -13.51 5.86
CA GLY A 100 -19.25 -13.08 7.26
C GLY A 100 -19.40 -11.56 7.46
N MET A 101 -19.43 -10.75 6.40
CA MET A 101 -19.76 -9.31 6.48
C MET A 101 -21.24 -9.02 6.22
N GLU A 102 -22.09 -10.06 6.20
CA GLU A 102 -23.54 -9.95 6.03
C GLU A 102 -24.22 -9.14 7.14
N GLU A 103 -23.69 -9.22 8.37
CA GLU A 103 -24.22 -8.48 9.53
C GLU A 103 -23.56 -7.10 9.71
N THR A 104 -22.53 -6.76 8.94
CA THR A 104 -21.88 -5.45 9.07
C THR A 104 -22.61 -4.44 8.19
N ASP A 105 -23.48 -3.65 8.81
CA ASP A 105 -24.40 -2.63 8.25
C ASP A 105 -23.77 -1.54 7.35
N ARG A 106 -22.48 -1.65 7.03
CA ARG A 106 -21.74 -0.64 6.28
C ARG A 106 -21.85 -0.80 4.77
N GLY A 107 -22.18 -2.00 4.26
CA GLY A 107 -22.31 -2.26 2.81
C GLY A 107 -21.10 -1.84 1.97
N VAL A 108 -19.93 -1.64 2.60
CA VAL A 108 -18.72 -1.09 2.00
C VAL A 108 -17.57 -2.05 2.27
N CYS A 109 -16.84 -2.42 1.22
CA CYS A 109 -15.74 -3.37 1.32
C CYS A 109 -14.60 -2.76 2.14
N PRO A 110 -14.08 -3.44 3.18
CA PRO A 110 -13.04 -2.89 4.04
C PRO A 110 -11.69 -2.73 3.34
N GLU A 111 -11.46 -3.46 2.25
CA GLU A 111 -10.23 -3.38 1.48
C GLU A 111 -10.28 -2.30 0.40
N CYS A 112 -11.39 -2.17 -0.33
CA CYS A 112 -11.45 -1.22 -1.46
C CYS A 112 -12.33 0.01 -1.23
N GLY A 113 -13.06 0.07 -0.11
CA GLY A 113 -13.92 1.21 0.24
C GLY A 113 -15.10 1.41 -0.70
N LYS A 114 -15.32 0.51 -1.67
CA LYS A 114 -16.46 0.58 -2.59
C LYS A 114 -17.68 -0.11 -1.98
N PRO A 115 -18.89 0.40 -2.25
CA PRO A 115 -20.10 -0.29 -1.87
C PRO A 115 -20.13 -1.66 -2.54
N PHE A 116 -20.57 -2.68 -1.82
CA PHE A 116 -20.81 -4.02 -2.35
C PHE A 116 -22.25 -4.41 -2.04
N THR A 117 -22.92 -5.00 -3.03
CA THR A 117 -24.20 -5.66 -2.79
C THR A 117 -23.90 -7.05 -2.28
N ASN A 118 -24.07 -7.29 -0.98
CA ASN A 118 -24.21 -8.66 -0.49
C ASN A 118 -25.50 -9.20 -1.09
N ARG A 119 -25.37 -9.91 -2.22
CA ARG A 119 -26.45 -10.76 -2.71
C ARG A 119 -26.45 -11.99 -1.80
N SER A 120 -26.88 -11.80 -0.56
CA SER A 120 -27.20 -12.92 0.31
C SER A 120 -28.24 -13.74 -0.48
N PRO A 121 -27.99 -15.02 -0.79
CA PRO A 121 -29.08 -15.90 -1.13
C PRO A 121 -29.95 -15.93 0.12
N SER A 122 -31.02 -15.14 0.09
CA SER A 122 -32.03 -15.03 1.14
C SER A 122 -32.26 -16.37 1.82
N ALA A 123 -32.07 -16.39 3.14
CA ALA A 123 -32.84 -17.16 4.10
C ALA A 123 -33.48 -18.48 3.60
N GLY A 124 -32.96 -19.63 4.04
CA GLY A 124 -33.79 -20.81 4.30
C GLY A 124 -34.40 -21.53 3.09
N GLY A 125 -33.61 -21.91 2.10
CA GLY A 125 -34.00 -22.94 1.12
C GLY A 125 -33.56 -24.33 1.60
N PRO A 126 -34.45 -25.35 1.70
CA PRO A 126 -34.05 -26.69 2.12
C PRO A 126 -33.03 -27.28 1.13
N ARG A 127 -31.95 -27.87 1.68
CA ARG A 127 -31.02 -28.70 0.91
C ARG A 127 -31.81 -29.81 0.21
N PRO A 128 -31.73 -29.99 -1.12
CA PRO A 128 -32.28 -31.17 -1.75
C PRO A 128 -31.53 -32.37 -1.18
N GLY A 129 -32.26 -33.22 -0.47
CA GLY A 129 -31.75 -34.48 0.06
C GLY A 129 -31.33 -35.37 -1.10
N ASN A 130 -30.13 -35.93 -0.99
CA ASN A 130 -29.69 -37.04 -1.82
C ASN A 130 -30.57 -38.25 -1.47
N ALA A 131 -31.46 -38.61 -2.39
CA ALA A 131 -32.10 -39.92 -2.48
C ALA A 131 -31.25 -40.82 -3.39
#